data_AF-A0A1F7I619-F1
#
_entry.id   AF-A0A1F7I619-F1
#
_cell.length_a   1.000
_cell.length_b   1.000
_cell.length_c   1.000
_cell.angle_alpha   90.00
_cell.angle_beta   90.00
_cell.angle_gamma   90.00
#
_symmetry.space_group_name_H-M   'P 1'
#
loop_
_entity.id
_entity.type
_entity.pdbx_description
1 polymer ?
#
loop_
_entity_poly.entity_id
_entity_poly.type
_entity_poly.pdbx_seq_one_letter_code
_entity_poly.pdbx_strand_id
1 'polypeptide(L)'
;MRTAVFFSNPFGFGPTGKMIAVLEEFKKYWNGQIIYASSGLCTEIMHMSDIIQKDVDQRDELSVERVLRAYDKPVVISSLNRFAIAAAHKLKIPSAFIDGLAWLWDPIPEAFLRADMYICTQFPGLETKIKPYRNAYIVPFILSPLPNKSTKAGSVLIHFGGGENPLQSEISQEYYALIGKALQKITWQGNITVAGGTGCIRIIAEHAHRDDIMFKTFTKDLFLQKLAEAGHFITTSGINATMEAFAIGVPTSFMLPSNLSQWKLLSHLIAFGAADSCLQWETYFPEYHIKVGISEKENIEDIHVLAQRMYKDQTIGQRFIEDVSKLVSQVPVTPWQQAFAEMLGTNGAEKTVAILRKNWNF
;
A
#
# COMPACT_ATOMS: atom_id res chain seq x y z
N MET A 1 -8.25 16.14 -28.49
CA MET A 1 -8.34 14.79 -27.89
C MET A 1 -8.40 14.98 -26.39
N ARG A 2 -9.37 14.36 -25.67
CA ARG A 2 -9.50 14.55 -24.21
C ARG A 2 -8.32 13.89 -23.51
N THR A 3 -7.79 14.51 -22.46
CA THR A 3 -6.65 13.97 -21.70
C THR A 3 -7.10 13.52 -20.31
N ALA A 4 -6.72 12.31 -19.92
CA ALA A 4 -6.87 11.82 -18.54
C ALA A 4 -5.52 11.94 -17.83
N VAL A 5 -5.49 12.67 -16.72
CA VAL A 5 -4.29 12.87 -15.90
C VAL A 5 -4.44 12.12 -14.59
N PHE A 6 -3.54 11.19 -14.34
CA PHE A 6 -3.53 10.29 -13.20
C PHE A 6 -2.46 10.69 -12.19
N PHE A 7 -2.83 10.71 -10.91
CA PHE A 7 -1.94 11.03 -9.80
C PHE A 7 -1.99 9.94 -8.71
N SER A 8 -0.91 9.79 -7.96
CA SER A 8 -0.87 8.88 -6.80
C SER A 8 -0.09 9.51 -5.68
N ASN A 9 -0.61 9.50 -4.45
CA ASN A 9 0.12 10.06 -3.32
C ASN A 9 1.45 9.30 -3.13
N PRO A 10 2.61 9.98 -3.07
CA PRO A 10 3.91 9.32 -2.85
C PRO A 10 4.06 8.93 -1.37
N PHE A 11 3.28 7.94 -0.93
CA PHE A 11 3.24 7.41 0.43
C PHE A 11 3.20 5.89 0.34
N GLY A 12 4.35 5.24 0.54
CA GLY A 12 4.51 3.82 0.21
C GLY A 12 4.10 3.50 -1.25
N PHE A 13 3.81 2.23 -1.51
CA PHE A 13 3.37 1.76 -2.83
C PHE A 13 1.85 1.58 -2.95
N GLY A 14 1.11 1.71 -1.85
CA GLY A 14 -0.34 1.47 -1.83
C GLY A 14 -1.13 2.35 -2.82
N PRO A 15 -0.96 3.68 -2.81
CA PRO A 15 -1.66 4.58 -3.73
C PRO A 15 -1.36 4.28 -5.20
N THR A 16 -0.08 4.10 -5.54
CA THR A 16 0.38 3.79 -6.90
C THR A 16 -0.07 2.41 -7.37
N GLY A 17 0.00 1.39 -6.52
CA GLY A 17 -0.48 0.05 -6.85
C GLY A 17 -1.96 0.01 -7.21
N LYS A 18 -2.82 0.75 -6.48
CA LYS A 18 -4.23 0.91 -6.86
C LYS A 18 -4.38 1.66 -8.17
N MET A 19 -3.53 2.67 -8.40
CA MET A 19 -3.61 3.47 -9.61
C MET A 19 -3.24 2.66 -10.86
N ILE A 20 -2.23 1.79 -10.75
CA ILE A 20 -1.86 0.84 -11.80
C ILE A 20 -3.08 -0.01 -12.19
N ALA A 21 -3.74 -0.64 -11.22
CA ALA A 21 -4.93 -1.46 -11.47
C ALA A 21 -6.07 -0.71 -12.18
N VAL A 22 -6.36 0.51 -11.72
CA VAL A 22 -7.41 1.35 -12.33
C VAL A 22 -7.03 1.78 -13.74
N LEU A 23 -5.75 2.11 -13.96
CA LEU A 23 -5.25 2.58 -15.24
C LEU A 23 -5.23 1.45 -16.28
N GLU A 24 -4.88 0.21 -15.89
CA GLU A 24 -4.97 -0.98 -16.74
C GLU A 24 -6.39 -1.21 -17.26
N GLU A 25 -7.39 -1.06 -16.39
CA GLU A 25 -8.79 -1.21 -16.77
C GLU A 25 -9.29 0.00 -17.58
N PHE A 26 -8.88 1.21 -17.22
CA PHE A 26 -9.31 2.45 -17.87
C PHE A 26 -8.89 2.51 -19.35
N LYS A 27 -7.68 2.04 -19.65
CA LYS A 27 -7.12 2.00 -21.00
C LYS A 27 -7.91 1.14 -21.99
N LYS A 28 -8.72 0.20 -21.51
CA LYS A 28 -9.57 -0.64 -22.36
C LYS A 28 -10.69 0.15 -23.04
N TYR A 29 -11.04 1.33 -22.51
CA TYR A 29 -12.18 2.13 -22.98
C TYR A 29 -11.79 3.56 -23.38
N TRP A 30 -10.70 4.10 -22.86
CA TRP A 30 -10.30 5.47 -23.13
C TRP A 30 -9.52 5.59 -24.45
N ASN A 31 -10.07 6.36 -25.40
CA ASN A 31 -9.44 6.64 -26.71
C ASN A 31 -8.62 7.93 -26.72
N GLY A 32 -8.46 8.59 -25.58
CA GLY A 32 -7.73 9.85 -25.44
C GLY A 32 -6.29 9.66 -24.97
N GLN A 33 -5.63 10.78 -24.68
CA GLN A 33 -4.28 10.77 -24.11
C GLN A 33 -4.34 10.39 -22.63
N ILE A 34 -3.39 9.60 -22.16
CA ILE A 34 -3.24 9.22 -20.75
C ILE A 34 -1.88 9.73 -20.26
N ILE A 35 -1.92 10.54 -19.20
CA ILE A 35 -0.76 11.08 -18.53
C ILE A 35 -0.72 10.51 -17.11
N TYR A 36 0.39 9.91 -16.73
CA TYR A 36 0.69 9.64 -15.33
C TYR A 36 1.67 10.70 -14.81
N ALA A 37 1.14 11.62 -14.00
CA ALA A 37 1.88 12.75 -13.47
C ALA A 37 2.43 12.38 -12.08
N SER A 38 3.70 12.00 -12.00
CA SER A 38 4.30 11.49 -10.77
C SER A 38 5.80 11.70 -10.66
N SER A 39 6.36 11.42 -9.49
CA SER A 39 7.79 11.54 -9.18
C SER A 39 8.17 10.59 -8.05
N GLY A 40 9.47 10.36 -7.87
CA GLY A 40 10.05 9.59 -6.78
C GLY A 40 9.45 8.19 -6.64
N LEU A 41 9.05 7.81 -5.43
CA LEU A 41 8.52 6.50 -5.08
C LEU A 41 7.39 6.00 -6.01
N CYS A 42 6.59 6.91 -6.58
CA CYS A 42 5.51 6.52 -7.48
C CYS A 42 6.00 5.95 -8.82
N THR A 43 7.23 6.22 -9.24
CA THR A 43 7.78 5.71 -10.51
C THR A 43 8.45 4.35 -10.34
N GLU A 44 8.87 3.97 -9.13
CA GLU A 44 9.60 2.70 -8.87
C GLU A 44 8.81 1.46 -9.30
N ILE A 45 7.49 1.48 -9.14
CA ILE A 45 6.63 0.34 -9.47
C ILE A 45 5.79 0.53 -10.73
N MET A 46 5.81 1.72 -11.33
CA MET A 46 5.02 2.09 -12.50
C MET A 46 5.82 1.82 -13.78
N HIS A 47 5.47 0.75 -14.48
CA HIS A 47 6.09 0.41 -15.76
C HIS A 47 5.01 0.12 -16.81
N MET A 48 4.57 1.18 -17.50
CA MET A 48 3.67 1.07 -18.66
C MET A 48 4.22 1.91 -19.81
N SER A 49 4.50 1.27 -20.93
CA SER A 49 5.16 1.87 -22.10
C SER A 49 4.22 2.70 -22.98
N ASP A 50 2.91 2.52 -22.83
CA ASP A 50 1.87 3.12 -23.66
C ASP A 50 1.14 4.29 -22.98
N ILE A 51 1.69 4.78 -21.87
CA ILE A 51 1.25 6.02 -21.22
C ILE A 51 2.39 7.03 -21.17
N ILE A 52 2.05 8.31 -21.13
CA ILE A 52 3.04 9.37 -21.00
C ILE A 52 3.27 9.61 -19.51
N GLN A 53 4.50 9.39 -19.06
CA GLN A 53 4.90 9.77 -17.71
C GLN A 53 5.40 11.22 -17.70
N LYS A 54 4.94 11.99 -16.72
CA LYS A 54 5.38 13.38 -16.51
C LYS A 54 5.91 13.50 -15.10
N ASP A 55 7.14 14.01 -14.98
CA ASP A 55 7.73 14.31 -13.68
C ASP A 55 7.02 15.53 -13.07
N VAL A 56 6.45 15.33 -11.88
CA VAL A 56 5.64 16.32 -11.17
C VAL A 56 5.87 16.16 -9.68
N ASP A 57 6.17 17.26 -8.98
CA ASP A 57 5.99 17.29 -7.53
C ASP A 57 4.49 17.27 -7.23
N GLN A 58 3.98 16.10 -6.86
CA GLN A 58 2.56 15.90 -6.60
C GLN A 58 2.13 16.35 -5.21
N ARG A 59 3.05 16.90 -4.40
CA ARG A 59 2.78 17.49 -3.09
C ARG A 59 2.79 19.02 -3.13
N ASP A 60 3.17 19.60 -4.26
CA ASP A 60 3.02 21.02 -4.57
C ASP A 60 1.79 21.24 -5.47
N GLU A 61 0.76 21.89 -4.92
CA GLU A 61 -0.46 22.22 -5.67
C GLU A 61 -0.17 23.06 -6.91
N LEU A 62 0.82 23.98 -6.87
CA LEU A 62 1.16 24.82 -8.01
C LEU A 62 1.83 24.03 -9.14
N SER A 63 2.70 23.09 -8.80
CA SER A 63 3.29 22.12 -9.73
C SER A 63 2.20 21.30 -10.43
N VAL A 64 1.24 20.77 -9.66
CA VAL A 64 0.08 20.05 -10.19
C VAL A 64 -0.76 20.93 -11.11
N GLU A 65 -1.10 22.16 -10.69
CA GLU A 65 -1.86 23.10 -11.52
C GLU A 65 -1.18 23.37 -12.87
N ARG A 66 0.14 23.57 -12.86
CA ARG A 66 0.92 23.83 -14.08
C ARG A 66 0.76 22.70 -15.09
N VAL A 67 0.79 21.46 -14.62
CA VAL A 67 0.63 20.26 -15.46
C VAL A 67 -0.78 20.18 -16.01
N LEU A 68 -1.80 20.42 -15.18
CA LEU A 68 -3.20 20.37 -15.60
C LEU A 68 -3.53 21.44 -16.66
N ARG A 69 -2.99 22.65 -16.53
CA ARG A 69 -3.17 23.75 -17.50
C ARG A 69 -2.56 23.47 -18.88
N ALA A 70 -1.65 22.52 -18.99
CA ALA A 70 -0.99 22.18 -20.25
C ALA A 70 -1.88 21.38 -21.21
N TYR A 71 -3.06 20.93 -20.77
CA TYR A 71 -3.95 20.09 -21.57
C TYR A 71 -5.32 20.75 -21.75
N ASP A 72 -5.93 20.57 -22.92
CA ASP A 72 -7.29 21.02 -23.19
C ASP A 72 -8.32 20.04 -22.61
N LYS A 73 -9.24 20.56 -21.80
CA LYS A 73 -10.34 19.80 -21.15
C LYS A 73 -9.87 18.48 -20.48
N PRO A 74 -8.88 18.53 -19.57
CA PRO A 74 -8.43 17.33 -18.89
C PRO A 74 -9.52 16.77 -17.96
N VAL A 75 -9.35 15.52 -17.54
CA VAL A 75 -9.98 14.94 -16.35
C VAL A 75 -8.92 14.43 -15.41
N VAL A 76 -9.19 14.46 -14.10
CA VAL A 76 -8.24 14.05 -13.07
C VAL A 76 -8.73 12.79 -12.37
N ILE A 77 -7.88 11.77 -12.30
CA ILE A 77 -8.10 10.60 -11.46
C ILE A 77 -6.95 10.56 -10.45
N SER A 78 -7.25 10.59 -9.16
CA SER A 78 -6.26 10.67 -8.10
C SER A 78 -6.44 9.55 -7.09
N SER A 79 -5.36 8.82 -6.78
CA SER A 79 -5.33 7.83 -5.70
C SER A 79 -4.68 8.46 -4.47
N LEU A 80 -5.50 8.76 -3.46
CA LEU A 80 -5.10 9.37 -2.18
C LEU A 80 -4.33 10.71 -2.27
N ASN A 81 -4.19 11.32 -3.45
CA ASN A 81 -3.48 12.58 -3.62
C ASN A 81 -4.45 13.77 -3.54
N ARG A 82 -4.47 14.43 -2.38
CA ARG A 82 -5.34 15.59 -2.12
C ARG A 82 -4.96 16.85 -2.88
N PHE A 83 -3.68 17.02 -3.22
CA PHE A 83 -3.20 18.20 -3.95
C PHE A 83 -3.70 18.18 -5.39
N ALA A 84 -3.75 16.99 -6.01
CA ALA A 84 -4.39 16.77 -7.30
C ALA A 84 -5.87 17.18 -7.30
N ILE A 85 -6.61 16.82 -6.26
CA ILE A 85 -8.04 17.19 -6.13
C ILE A 85 -8.21 18.68 -5.86
N ALA A 86 -7.39 19.27 -4.99
CA ALA A 86 -7.44 20.70 -4.70
C ALA A 86 -7.18 21.54 -5.97
N ALA A 87 -6.14 21.20 -6.73
CA ALA A 87 -5.82 21.84 -8.01
C ALA A 87 -6.96 21.65 -9.02
N ALA A 88 -7.48 20.43 -9.19
CA ALA A 88 -8.57 20.15 -10.13
C ALA A 88 -9.83 20.96 -9.78
N HIS A 89 -10.22 20.99 -8.50
CA HIS A 89 -11.36 21.77 -8.01
C HIS A 89 -11.19 23.27 -8.29
N LYS A 90 -10.01 23.83 -7.98
CA LYS A 90 -9.67 25.24 -8.25
C LYS A 90 -9.75 25.60 -9.73
N LEU A 91 -9.32 24.69 -10.60
CA LEU A 91 -9.34 24.83 -12.05
C LEU A 91 -10.69 24.45 -12.68
N LYS A 92 -11.66 24.00 -11.88
CA LYS A 92 -12.96 23.48 -12.35
C LYS A 92 -12.80 22.33 -13.35
N ILE A 93 -11.82 21.46 -13.12
CA ILE A 93 -11.54 20.27 -13.91
C ILE A 93 -12.29 19.07 -13.29
N PRO A 94 -13.04 18.28 -14.08
CA PRO A 94 -13.70 17.08 -13.56
C PRO A 94 -12.71 16.11 -12.92
N SER A 95 -13.05 15.62 -11.74
CA SER A 95 -12.13 14.90 -10.87
C SER A 95 -12.75 13.70 -10.17
N ALA A 96 -11.96 12.64 -10.02
CA ALA A 96 -12.28 11.46 -9.24
C ALA A 96 -11.18 11.22 -8.20
N PHE A 97 -11.55 11.10 -6.94
CA PHE A 97 -10.66 10.72 -5.85
C PHE A 97 -10.91 9.29 -5.43
N ILE A 98 -9.87 8.46 -5.47
CA ILE A 98 -9.89 7.06 -5.07
C ILE A 98 -9.29 6.98 -3.66
N ASP A 99 -10.14 6.69 -2.68
CA ASP A 99 -9.79 6.57 -1.29
C ASP A 99 -9.77 5.10 -0.85
N GLY A 100 -8.55 4.56 -0.81
CA GLY A 100 -8.29 3.22 -0.28
C GLY A 100 -8.30 3.11 1.24
N LEU A 101 -8.50 4.22 1.94
CA LEU A 101 -8.39 4.38 3.39
C LEU A 101 -9.61 5.09 3.98
N ALA A 102 -10.73 5.18 3.26
CA ALA A 102 -11.93 5.87 3.73
C ALA A 102 -12.42 5.35 5.11
N TRP A 103 -12.17 4.08 5.41
CA TRP A 103 -12.44 3.44 6.68
C TRP A 103 -11.58 3.96 7.84
N LEU A 104 -10.36 4.41 7.55
CA LEU A 104 -9.37 4.91 8.52
C LEU A 104 -9.75 6.30 9.07
N TRP A 105 -10.38 7.14 8.24
CA TRP A 105 -10.63 8.54 8.55
C TRP A 105 -11.83 8.72 9.47
N ASP A 106 -11.69 9.60 10.46
CA ASP A 106 -12.80 9.99 11.33
C ASP A 106 -12.60 11.44 11.81
N PRO A 107 -13.26 12.44 11.18
CA PRO A 107 -14.13 12.36 10.00
C PRO A 107 -13.35 12.21 8.68
N ILE A 108 -14.07 12.01 7.56
CA ILE A 108 -13.49 12.06 6.21
C ILE A 108 -12.95 13.49 5.95
N PRO A 109 -11.70 13.67 5.50
CA PRO A 109 -11.14 15.00 5.25
C PRO A 109 -11.91 15.78 4.17
N GLU A 110 -12.27 17.03 4.47
CA GLU A 110 -13.01 17.89 3.53
C GLU A 110 -12.32 18.04 2.17
N ALA A 111 -10.98 18.05 2.15
CA ALA A 111 -10.21 18.14 0.92
C ALA A 111 -10.50 16.99 -0.06
N PHE A 112 -10.86 15.81 0.44
CA PHE A 112 -11.15 14.64 -0.39
C PHE A 112 -12.55 14.74 -1.01
N LEU A 113 -13.49 15.32 -0.26
CA LEU A 113 -14.87 15.52 -0.65
C LEU A 113 -15.06 16.60 -1.73
N ARG A 114 -14.00 17.36 -2.06
CA ARG A 114 -13.99 18.34 -3.15
C ARG A 114 -13.99 17.71 -4.54
N ALA A 115 -13.74 16.40 -4.64
CA ALA A 115 -13.80 15.69 -5.92
C ALA A 115 -15.24 15.54 -6.42
N ASP A 116 -15.43 15.58 -7.75
CA ASP A 116 -16.76 15.35 -8.34
C ASP A 116 -17.25 13.92 -8.11
N MET A 117 -16.30 12.97 -7.99
CA MET A 117 -16.55 11.59 -7.59
C MET A 117 -15.59 11.20 -6.47
N TYR A 118 -16.14 10.72 -5.35
CA TYR A 118 -15.38 10.20 -4.22
C TYR A 118 -15.57 8.67 -4.16
N ILE A 119 -14.55 7.92 -4.57
CA ILE A 119 -14.62 6.47 -4.76
C ILE A 119 -13.87 5.79 -3.62
N CYS A 120 -14.59 5.07 -2.77
CA CYS A 120 -14.05 4.41 -1.59
C CYS A 120 -13.99 2.90 -1.80
N THR A 121 -12.88 2.27 -1.41
CA THR A 121 -12.79 0.80 -1.41
C THR A 121 -13.54 0.22 -0.22
N GLN A 122 -14.33 -0.82 -0.45
CA GLN A 122 -15.11 -1.56 0.55
C GLN A 122 -14.25 -1.93 1.75
N PHE A 123 -14.81 -1.67 2.94
CA PHE A 123 -14.25 -2.08 4.23
C PHE A 123 -15.37 -2.10 5.28
N PRO A 124 -15.30 -2.94 6.33
CA PRO A 124 -16.30 -2.96 7.38
C PRO A 124 -16.65 -1.58 7.95
N GLY A 125 -17.95 -1.26 7.99
CA GLY A 125 -18.48 -0.02 8.57
C GLY A 125 -18.39 1.21 7.66
N LEU A 126 -17.95 1.06 6.41
CA LEU A 126 -17.81 2.18 5.48
C LEU A 126 -19.16 2.73 5.00
N GLU A 127 -20.18 1.89 4.85
CA GLU A 127 -21.49 2.25 4.30
C GLU A 127 -22.16 3.35 5.13
N THR A 128 -22.12 3.24 6.45
CA THR A 128 -22.69 4.23 7.36
C THR A 128 -21.91 5.54 7.31
N LYS A 129 -20.58 5.46 7.21
CA LYS A 129 -19.67 6.62 7.15
C LYS A 129 -19.86 7.44 5.88
N ILE A 130 -20.06 6.79 4.73
CA ILE A 130 -20.14 7.48 3.44
C ILE A 130 -21.57 7.87 3.01
N LYS A 131 -22.61 7.31 3.64
CA LYS A 131 -24.03 7.60 3.38
C LYS A 131 -24.38 9.10 3.27
N PRO A 132 -23.79 10.02 4.05
CA PRO A 132 -24.11 11.45 3.94
C PRO A 132 -23.67 12.11 2.62
N TYR A 133 -22.76 11.51 1.87
CA TYR A 133 -22.11 12.13 0.71
C TYR A 133 -22.70 11.62 -0.61
N ARG A 134 -23.36 12.49 -1.37
CA ARG A 134 -24.06 12.12 -2.62
C ARG A 134 -23.13 11.77 -3.78
N ASN A 135 -21.90 12.29 -3.75
CA ASN A 135 -20.84 12.01 -4.72
C ASN A 135 -19.97 10.82 -4.31
N ALA A 136 -20.31 10.10 -3.23
CA ALA A 136 -19.56 8.95 -2.77
C ALA A 136 -20.03 7.64 -3.43
N TYR A 137 -19.07 6.81 -3.81
CA TYR A 137 -19.30 5.49 -4.38
C TYR A 137 -18.46 4.47 -3.62
N ILE A 138 -19.07 3.37 -3.19
CA ILE A 138 -18.31 2.23 -2.68
C ILE A 138 -18.07 1.27 -3.83
N VAL A 139 -16.81 0.86 -3.98
CA VAL A 139 -16.40 -0.19 -4.90
C VAL A 139 -15.76 -1.32 -4.10
N PRO A 140 -15.78 -2.57 -4.60
CA PRO A 140 -14.97 -3.65 -4.06
C PRO A 140 -13.48 -3.26 -3.98
N PHE A 141 -12.67 -4.07 -3.31
CA PHE A 141 -11.25 -3.74 -3.19
C PHE A 141 -10.57 -3.67 -4.57
N ILE A 142 -9.72 -2.66 -4.77
CA ILE A 142 -9.06 -2.39 -6.05
C ILE A 142 -7.75 -3.18 -6.11
N LEU A 143 -7.74 -4.21 -6.95
CA LEU A 143 -6.60 -5.07 -7.23
C LEU A 143 -6.25 -5.05 -8.72
N SER A 144 -4.97 -5.20 -9.04
CA SER A 144 -4.52 -5.52 -10.41
C SER A 144 -4.94 -6.95 -10.76
N PRO A 145 -4.96 -7.30 -12.06
CA PRO A 145 -5.16 -8.68 -12.50
C PRO A 145 -4.20 -9.63 -11.76
N LEU A 146 -4.78 -10.60 -11.05
CA LEU A 146 -4.00 -11.50 -10.21
C LEU A 146 -3.53 -12.71 -11.02
N PRO A 147 -2.25 -13.10 -10.92
CA PRO A 147 -1.79 -14.34 -11.53
C PRO A 147 -2.35 -15.57 -10.80
N ASN A 148 -2.40 -16.69 -11.50
CA ASN A 148 -2.71 -17.98 -10.88
C ASN A 148 -1.60 -18.35 -9.89
N LYS A 149 -2.00 -18.91 -8.74
CA LYS A 149 -1.07 -19.43 -7.74
C LYS A 149 -0.18 -20.50 -8.36
N SER A 150 1.13 -20.35 -8.20
CA SER A 150 2.17 -21.23 -8.78
C SER A 150 3.25 -21.56 -7.74
N THR A 151 2.81 -21.76 -6.49
CA THR A 151 3.66 -21.90 -5.30
C THR A 151 4.88 -22.80 -5.51
N LYS A 152 6.04 -22.26 -5.17
CA LYS A 152 7.31 -22.98 -5.08
C LYS A 152 7.54 -23.38 -3.63
N ALA A 153 7.71 -24.67 -3.39
CA ALA A 153 7.97 -25.20 -2.05
C ALA A 153 9.19 -24.51 -1.41
N GLY A 154 9.07 -24.15 -0.14
CA GLY A 154 10.16 -23.49 0.60
C GLY A 154 10.46 -22.05 0.18
N SER A 155 9.65 -21.41 -0.67
CA SER A 155 9.86 -20.00 -1.04
C SER A 155 9.14 -19.06 -0.08
N VAL A 156 9.86 -18.06 0.42
CA VAL A 156 9.34 -17.02 1.33
C VAL A 156 9.52 -15.67 0.67
N LEU A 157 8.44 -14.90 0.60
CA LEU A 157 8.47 -13.50 0.16
C LEU A 157 8.20 -12.59 1.37
N ILE A 158 9.16 -11.76 1.72
CA ILE A 158 9.05 -10.76 2.78
C ILE A 158 8.90 -9.39 2.13
N HIS A 159 7.91 -8.60 2.54
CA HIS A 159 7.54 -7.37 1.87
C HIS A 159 7.29 -6.20 2.83
N PHE A 160 7.94 -5.07 2.56
CA PHE A 160 7.89 -3.86 3.40
C PHE A 160 7.15 -2.68 2.74
N GLY A 161 6.49 -2.88 1.59
CA GLY A 161 5.91 -1.78 0.83
C GLY A 161 6.97 -0.82 0.31
N GLY A 162 6.59 0.43 0.04
CA GLY A 162 7.55 1.44 -0.43
C GLY A 162 8.55 1.90 0.63
N GLY A 163 8.30 1.61 1.91
CA GLY A 163 9.16 1.93 3.04
C GLY A 163 9.34 3.41 3.39
N GLU A 164 9.21 4.30 2.41
CA GLU A 164 9.28 5.74 2.55
C GLU A 164 7.91 6.37 2.85
N ASN A 165 7.96 7.40 3.70
CA ASN A 165 6.79 8.13 4.14
C ASN A 165 7.04 9.65 4.07
N PRO A 166 6.23 10.40 3.31
CA PRO A 166 6.43 11.84 3.14
C PRO A 166 6.03 12.66 4.37
N LEU A 167 5.60 12.02 5.46
CA LEU A 167 5.39 12.64 6.77
C LEU A 167 6.67 12.61 7.63
N GLN A 168 7.72 11.92 7.19
CA GLN A 168 9.03 11.88 7.82
C GLN A 168 10.06 12.56 6.92
N SER A 169 11.10 13.13 7.53
CA SER A 169 12.27 13.65 6.79
C SER A 169 13.15 12.53 6.27
N GLU A 170 13.19 11.41 6.99
CA GLU A 170 14.06 10.28 6.70
C GLU A 170 13.35 8.96 6.96
N ILE A 171 13.82 7.91 6.29
CA ILE A 171 13.37 6.55 6.51
C ILE A 171 13.89 6.01 7.85
N SER A 172 13.08 5.22 8.56
CA SER A 172 13.44 4.66 9.88
C SER A 172 14.61 3.67 9.79
N GLN A 173 15.83 4.15 9.99
CA GLN A 173 17.06 3.35 9.87
C GLN A 173 17.06 2.16 10.82
N GLU A 174 16.74 2.38 12.10
CA GLU A 174 16.79 1.36 13.13
C GLU A 174 15.77 0.25 12.91
N TYR A 175 14.58 0.59 12.41
CA TYR A 175 13.55 -0.41 12.08
C TYR A 175 14.03 -1.37 10.99
N TYR A 176 14.58 -0.85 9.89
CA TYR A 176 15.08 -1.69 8.80
C TYR A 176 16.40 -2.39 9.14
N ALA A 177 17.24 -1.79 9.98
CA ALA A 177 18.43 -2.44 10.51
C ALA A 177 18.10 -3.63 11.42
N LEU A 178 17.04 -3.54 12.25
CA LEU A 178 16.53 -4.67 13.03
C LEU A 178 16.11 -5.83 12.13
N ILE A 179 15.39 -5.53 11.04
CA ILE A 179 14.99 -6.53 10.04
C ILE A 179 16.21 -7.19 9.41
N GLY A 180 17.20 -6.41 8.97
CA GLY A 180 18.43 -6.95 8.41
C GLY A 180 19.18 -7.86 9.40
N LYS A 181 19.31 -7.43 10.66
CA LYS A 181 19.89 -8.25 11.74
C LYS A 181 19.13 -9.56 11.95
N ALA A 182 17.80 -9.54 11.87
CA ALA A 182 16.99 -10.75 11.96
C ALA A 182 17.26 -11.69 10.77
N LEU A 183 17.20 -11.18 9.54
CA LEU A 183 17.47 -11.95 8.32
C LEU A 183 18.89 -12.55 8.30
N GLN A 184 19.87 -11.84 8.85
CA GLN A 184 21.25 -12.33 9.01
C GLN A 184 21.33 -13.59 9.87
N LYS A 185 20.40 -13.78 10.82
CA LYS A 185 20.40 -14.88 11.80
C LYS A 185 19.42 -16.00 11.48
N ILE A 186 18.46 -15.79 10.59
CA ILE A 186 17.46 -16.79 10.22
C ILE A 186 18.10 -18.03 9.61
N THR A 187 17.66 -19.22 10.00
CA THR A 187 18.00 -20.47 9.33
C THR A 187 16.82 -20.96 8.50
N TRP A 188 17.00 -21.06 7.18
CA TRP A 188 15.96 -21.51 6.25
C TRP A 188 16.60 -22.30 5.10
N GLN A 189 15.99 -23.41 4.70
CA GLN A 189 16.52 -24.31 3.66
C GLN A 189 15.95 -24.02 2.25
N GLY A 190 15.21 -22.92 2.09
CA GLY A 190 14.64 -22.50 0.81
C GLY A 190 15.04 -21.08 0.43
N ASN A 191 14.34 -20.52 -0.57
CA ASN A 191 14.66 -19.18 -1.08
C ASN A 191 13.90 -18.10 -0.31
N ILE A 192 14.61 -17.07 0.14
CA ILE A 192 14.01 -15.86 0.70
C ILE A 192 14.16 -14.73 -0.31
N THR A 193 13.06 -14.10 -0.67
CA THR A 193 13.03 -12.84 -1.42
C THR A 193 12.52 -11.74 -0.51
N VAL A 194 13.25 -10.64 -0.41
CA VAL A 194 12.88 -9.44 0.34
C VAL A 194 12.57 -8.33 -0.65
N ALA A 195 11.32 -7.87 -0.63
CA ALA A 195 10.77 -6.86 -1.52
C ALA A 195 10.38 -5.59 -0.77
N GLY A 196 10.61 -4.45 -1.39
CA GLY A 196 10.25 -3.15 -0.82
C GLY A 196 10.71 -2.00 -1.71
N GLY A 197 10.55 -0.77 -1.23
CA GLY A 197 11.12 0.40 -1.88
C GLY A 197 12.64 0.42 -1.80
N THR A 198 13.26 1.09 -2.76
CA THR A 198 14.71 1.08 -2.93
C THR A 198 15.45 1.56 -1.67
N GLY A 199 14.90 2.57 -0.98
CA GLY A 199 15.43 3.08 0.28
C GLY A 199 15.48 2.05 1.40
N CYS A 200 14.38 1.34 1.69
CA CYS A 200 14.36 0.34 2.77
C CYS A 200 15.16 -0.91 2.41
N ILE A 201 15.09 -1.36 1.16
CA ILE A 201 15.83 -2.53 0.68
C ILE A 201 17.33 -2.35 0.86
N ARG A 202 17.86 -1.15 0.56
CA ARG A 202 19.27 -0.83 0.77
C ARG A 202 19.68 -1.00 2.24
N ILE A 203 18.92 -0.42 3.17
CA ILE A 203 19.23 -0.46 4.62
C ILE A 203 19.19 -1.89 5.15
N ILE A 204 18.18 -2.68 4.73
CA ILE A 204 18.06 -4.09 5.13
C ILE A 204 19.28 -4.88 4.62
N ALA A 205 19.63 -4.72 3.35
CA ALA A 205 20.74 -5.44 2.72
C ALA A 205 22.10 -5.10 3.34
N GLU A 206 22.30 -3.85 3.76
CA GLU A 206 23.50 -3.40 4.50
C GLU A 206 23.69 -4.13 5.84
N HIS A 207 22.63 -4.71 6.41
CA HIS A 207 22.65 -5.43 7.69
C HIS A 207 22.46 -6.94 7.54
N ALA A 208 22.23 -7.44 6.32
CA ALA A 208 21.99 -8.84 6.01
C ALA A 208 22.90 -9.30 4.85
N HIS A 209 24.17 -9.57 5.16
CA HIS A 209 25.19 -10.00 4.20
C HIS A 209 25.04 -11.50 3.89
N ARG A 210 24.14 -11.82 2.97
CA ARG A 210 23.76 -13.18 2.62
C ARG A 210 23.48 -13.35 1.13
N ASP A 211 24.16 -14.32 0.51
CA ASP A 211 24.02 -14.64 -0.91
C ASP A 211 22.74 -15.46 -1.21
N ASP A 212 22.16 -16.09 -0.20
CA ASP A 212 20.95 -16.90 -0.29
C ASP A 212 19.64 -16.10 -0.13
N ILE A 213 19.74 -14.78 0.06
CA ILE A 213 18.59 -13.87 0.17
C ILE A 213 18.62 -12.86 -0.99
N MET A 214 17.52 -12.77 -1.74
CA MET A 214 17.37 -11.77 -2.80
C MET A 214 16.74 -10.49 -2.24
N PHE A 215 17.45 -9.36 -2.33
CA PHE A 215 16.94 -8.05 -1.95
C PHE A 215 16.60 -7.24 -3.22
N LYS A 216 15.33 -6.87 -3.42
CA LYS A 216 14.92 -6.22 -4.68
C LYS A 216 13.66 -5.36 -4.60
N THR A 217 13.70 -4.22 -5.27
CA THR A 217 12.51 -3.46 -5.67
C THR A 217 11.94 -4.06 -6.96
N PHE A 218 10.66 -4.42 -6.96
CA PHE A 218 9.99 -5.01 -8.12
C PHE A 218 8.98 -4.02 -8.72
N THR A 219 8.81 -4.08 -10.04
CA THR A 219 7.62 -3.52 -10.69
C THR A 219 6.37 -4.25 -10.21
N LYS A 220 5.20 -3.65 -10.39
CA LYS A 220 3.95 -4.22 -9.90
C LYS A 220 3.71 -5.66 -10.39
N ASP A 221 3.85 -5.90 -11.69
CA ASP A 221 3.60 -7.22 -12.29
C ASP A 221 4.58 -8.28 -11.77
N LEU A 222 5.86 -7.91 -11.69
CA LEU A 222 6.90 -8.82 -11.17
C LEU A 222 6.68 -9.14 -9.69
N PHE A 223 6.22 -8.16 -8.90
CA PHE A 223 5.85 -8.39 -7.51
C PHE A 223 4.69 -9.39 -7.40
N LEU A 224 3.63 -9.23 -8.20
CA LEU A 224 2.49 -10.16 -8.19
C LEU A 224 2.88 -11.58 -8.62
N GLN A 225 3.77 -11.71 -9.61
CA GLN A 225 4.34 -13.01 -9.97
C GLN A 225 5.11 -13.63 -8.80
N LYS A 226 5.98 -12.86 -8.14
CA LYS A 226 6.72 -13.35 -6.96
C LYS A 226 5.81 -13.73 -5.81
N LEU A 227 4.73 -12.98 -5.61
CA LEU A 227 3.72 -13.28 -4.60
C LEU A 227 3.01 -14.60 -4.89
N ALA A 228 2.57 -14.83 -6.12
CA ALA A 228 1.91 -16.10 -6.49
C ALA A 228 2.84 -17.32 -6.49
N GLU A 229 4.15 -17.10 -6.68
CA GLU A 229 5.17 -18.14 -6.51
C GLU A 229 5.47 -18.45 -5.04
N ALA A 230 5.18 -17.53 -4.11
CA ALA A 230 5.54 -17.70 -2.71
C ALA A 230 4.77 -18.84 -2.04
N GLY A 231 5.47 -19.63 -1.22
CA GLY A 231 4.86 -20.58 -0.28
C GLY A 231 4.42 -19.90 1.01
N HIS A 232 5.08 -18.80 1.37
CA HIS A 232 4.76 -17.98 2.53
C HIS A 232 5.03 -16.51 2.21
N PHE A 233 4.06 -15.64 2.46
CA PHE A 233 4.20 -14.20 2.39
C PHE A 233 4.29 -13.58 3.79
N ILE A 234 5.20 -12.64 4.00
CA ILE A 234 5.37 -11.93 5.28
C ILE A 234 5.37 -10.44 4.99
N THR A 235 4.54 -9.64 5.66
CA THR A 235 4.47 -8.21 5.35
C THR A 235 4.09 -7.32 6.53
N THR A 236 4.35 -6.01 6.44
CA THR A 236 4.00 -5.01 7.49
C THR A 236 2.52 -4.61 7.49
N SER A 237 1.61 -5.51 7.10
CA SER A 237 0.16 -5.28 6.97
C SER A 237 -0.21 -4.08 6.07
N GLY A 238 0.49 -3.89 4.95
CA GLY A 238 0.08 -2.93 3.93
C GLY A 238 -1.16 -3.42 3.17
N ILE A 239 -2.28 -2.69 3.27
CA ILE A 239 -3.60 -3.17 2.82
C ILE A 239 -3.62 -3.75 1.39
N ASN A 240 -2.95 -3.13 0.42
CA ASN A 240 -2.90 -3.64 -0.95
C ASN A 240 -2.23 -5.01 -1.05
N ALA A 241 -0.99 -5.13 -0.56
CA ALA A 241 -0.24 -6.36 -0.67
C ALA A 241 -0.89 -7.48 0.15
N THR A 242 -1.49 -7.15 1.30
CA THR A 242 -2.27 -8.10 2.09
C THR A 242 -3.47 -8.63 1.30
N MET A 243 -4.28 -7.75 0.70
CA MET A 243 -5.46 -8.18 -0.06
C MET A 243 -5.09 -8.96 -1.32
N GLU A 244 -3.98 -8.62 -1.99
CA GLU A 244 -3.47 -9.39 -3.13
C GLU A 244 -3.06 -10.80 -2.70
N ALA A 245 -2.33 -10.93 -1.59
CA ALA A 245 -1.91 -12.22 -1.08
C ALA A 245 -3.11 -13.09 -0.68
N PHE A 246 -4.07 -12.50 0.02
CA PHE A 246 -5.30 -13.17 0.43
C PHE A 246 -6.12 -13.63 -0.77
N ALA A 247 -6.28 -12.78 -1.80
CA ALA A 247 -7.04 -13.11 -3.00
C ALA A 247 -6.36 -14.21 -3.85
N ILE A 248 -5.03 -14.25 -3.89
CA ILE A 248 -4.28 -15.35 -4.54
C ILE A 248 -4.32 -16.63 -3.67
N GLY A 249 -4.61 -16.51 -2.39
CA GLY A 249 -4.57 -17.61 -1.42
C GLY A 249 -3.16 -17.97 -0.97
N VAL A 250 -2.27 -16.98 -0.86
CA VAL A 250 -0.92 -17.15 -0.31
C VAL A 250 -0.98 -17.00 1.21
N PRO A 251 -0.54 -17.99 2.00
CA PRO A 251 -0.43 -17.86 3.44
C PRO A 251 0.36 -16.62 3.82
N THR A 252 -0.21 -15.77 4.66
CA THR A 252 0.36 -14.46 4.97
C THR A 252 0.54 -14.26 6.46
N SER A 253 1.77 -13.98 6.87
CA SER A 253 2.11 -13.54 8.23
C SER A 253 2.43 -12.05 8.28
N PHE A 254 2.35 -11.47 9.48
CA PHE A 254 2.50 -10.03 9.65
C PHE A 254 3.71 -9.65 10.52
N MET A 255 4.55 -8.78 9.96
CA MET A 255 5.62 -8.10 10.68
C MET A 255 5.08 -6.90 11.46
N LEU A 256 5.91 -6.36 12.37
CA LEU A 256 5.59 -5.15 13.12
C LEU A 256 5.16 -4.03 12.18
N PRO A 257 4.02 -3.35 12.44
CA PRO A 257 3.58 -2.25 11.59
C PRO A 257 4.56 -1.08 11.68
N SER A 258 4.80 -0.39 10.57
CA SER A 258 5.64 0.81 10.49
C SER A 258 4.85 2.12 10.57
N ASN A 259 3.52 2.07 10.54
CA ASN A 259 2.64 3.24 10.60
C ASN A 259 1.22 2.88 11.12
N LEU A 260 0.39 3.90 11.31
CA LEU A 260 -0.93 3.77 11.94
C LEU A 260 -1.91 2.98 11.06
N SER A 261 -1.93 3.22 9.76
CA SER A 261 -2.81 2.50 8.83
C SER A 261 -2.54 0.98 8.85
N GLN A 262 -1.27 0.60 8.94
CA GLN A 262 -0.83 -0.79 9.07
C GLN A 262 -1.24 -1.36 10.43
N TRP A 263 -0.95 -0.66 11.53
CA TRP A 263 -1.34 -1.12 12.85
C TRP A 263 -2.85 -1.37 12.94
N LYS A 264 -3.67 -0.42 12.47
CA LYS A 264 -5.14 -0.56 12.51
C LYS A 264 -5.61 -1.71 11.63
N LEU A 265 -5.03 -1.91 10.45
CA LEU A 265 -5.37 -3.06 9.62
C LEU A 265 -5.03 -4.36 10.35
N LEU A 266 -3.85 -4.48 10.95
CA LEU A 266 -3.45 -5.67 11.70
C LEU A 266 -4.43 -5.95 12.84
N SER A 267 -4.85 -4.93 13.60
CA SER A 267 -5.87 -5.10 14.65
C SER A 267 -7.20 -5.63 14.09
N HIS A 268 -7.67 -5.12 12.95
CA HIS A 268 -8.86 -5.64 12.29
C HIS A 268 -8.71 -7.09 11.83
N LEU A 269 -7.55 -7.45 11.26
CA LEU A 269 -7.28 -8.82 10.81
C LEU A 269 -7.21 -9.79 11.98
N ILE A 270 -6.60 -9.40 13.10
CA ILE A 270 -6.59 -10.20 14.34
C ILE A 270 -8.02 -10.41 14.84
N ALA A 271 -8.83 -9.34 14.93
CA ALA A 271 -10.21 -9.43 15.37
C ALA A 271 -11.09 -10.32 14.46
N PHE A 272 -10.77 -10.38 13.17
CA PHE A 272 -11.43 -11.26 12.20
C PHE A 272 -10.89 -12.70 12.22
N GLY A 273 -9.74 -12.96 12.86
CA GLY A 273 -9.06 -14.26 12.80
C GLY A 273 -8.23 -14.50 11.54
N ALA A 274 -7.94 -13.45 10.75
CA ALA A 274 -7.13 -13.51 9.53
C ALA A 274 -5.63 -13.22 9.75
N ALA A 275 -5.19 -13.01 11.00
CA ALA A 275 -3.80 -12.75 11.37
C ALA A 275 -3.37 -13.58 12.59
N ASP A 276 -3.45 -14.91 12.46
CA ASP A 276 -3.03 -15.90 13.47
C ASP A 276 -1.50 -16.01 13.63
N SER A 277 -0.73 -15.54 12.64
CA SER A 277 0.73 -15.47 12.66
C SER A 277 1.19 -14.01 12.46
N CYS A 278 1.43 -13.29 13.56
CA CYS A 278 1.79 -11.87 13.52
C CYS A 278 2.69 -11.42 14.68
N LEU A 279 3.43 -10.34 14.47
CA LEU A 279 4.14 -9.59 15.52
C LEU A 279 3.43 -8.27 15.81
N GLN A 280 3.37 -7.89 17.09
CA GLN A 280 2.74 -6.66 17.57
C GLN A 280 3.70 -5.89 18.47
N TRP A 281 3.70 -4.55 18.39
CA TRP A 281 4.59 -3.71 19.21
C TRP A 281 4.35 -3.92 20.71
N GLU A 282 3.10 -4.12 21.08
CA GLU A 282 2.58 -4.39 22.42
C GLU A 282 3.17 -5.66 23.04
N THR A 283 3.65 -6.60 22.21
CA THR A 283 4.31 -7.84 22.69
C THR A 283 5.72 -7.57 23.24
N TYR A 284 6.37 -6.51 22.74
CA TYR A 284 7.72 -6.09 23.11
C TYR A 284 7.71 -4.92 24.11
N PHE A 285 6.70 -4.07 24.00
CA PHE A 285 6.49 -2.89 24.84
C PHE A 285 5.05 -2.91 25.38
N PRO A 286 4.77 -3.64 26.48
CA PRO A 286 3.42 -3.76 27.03
C PRO A 286 2.79 -2.42 27.45
N GLU A 287 3.62 -1.41 27.70
CA GLU A 287 3.19 -0.04 28.00
C GLU A 287 2.73 0.75 26.77
N TYR A 288 3.04 0.26 25.56
CA TYR A 288 2.64 0.93 24.33
C TYR A 288 1.17 0.65 24.03
N HIS A 289 0.40 1.72 23.88
CA HIS A 289 -0.96 1.67 23.39
C HIS A 289 -1.18 2.82 22.42
N ILE A 290 -1.92 2.56 21.33
CA ILE A 290 -2.32 3.63 20.41
C ILE A 290 -3.26 4.60 21.13
N LYS A 291 -2.85 5.87 21.14
CA LYS A 291 -3.64 6.96 21.71
C LYS A 291 -4.89 7.19 20.85
N VAL A 292 -6.02 7.44 21.52
CA VAL A 292 -7.26 7.82 20.84
C VAL A 292 -7.03 9.13 20.07
N GLY A 293 -7.43 9.16 18.79
CA GLY A 293 -7.31 10.35 17.96
C GLY A 293 -5.89 10.68 17.46
N ILE A 294 -4.91 9.80 17.66
CA ILE A 294 -3.55 10.00 17.16
C ILE A 294 -3.54 10.14 15.63
N SER A 295 -2.77 11.09 15.12
CA SER A 295 -2.54 11.24 13.68
C SER A 295 -1.56 10.20 13.15
N GLU A 296 -1.58 9.98 11.84
CA GLU A 296 -0.59 9.14 11.15
C GLU A 296 0.85 9.58 11.47
N LYS A 297 1.10 10.91 11.45
CA LYS A 297 2.44 11.47 11.71
C LYS A 297 2.93 11.18 13.13
N GLU A 298 2.11 11.46 14.14
CA GLU A 298 2.45 11.22 15.54
C GLU A 298 2.69 9.72 15.81
N ASN A 299 1.88 8.84 15.23
CA ASN A 299 2.08 7.40 15.40
C ASN A 299 3.38 6.89 14.77
N ILE A 300 3.76 7.43 13.62
CA ILE A 300 5.03 7.09 12.98
C ILE A 300 6.21 7.52 13.86
N GLU A 301 6.13 8.69 14.50
CA GLU A 301 7.13 9.16 15.46
C GLU A 301 7.21 8.21 16.67
N ASP A 302 6.07 7.81 17.24
CA ASP A 302 6.00 6.82 18.32
C ASP A 302 6.65 5.48 17.90
N ILE A 303 6.33 4.96 16.71
CA ILE A 303 6.91 3.71 16.17
C ILE A 303 8.42 3.82 15.98
N HIS A 304 8.92 4.96 15.52
CA HIS A 304 10.37 5.17 15.36
C HIS A 304 11.09 5.12 16.71
N VAL A 305 10.50 5.72 17.77
CA VAL A 305 11.02 5.61 19.14
C VAL A 305 11.04 4.16 19.62
N LEU A 306 9.98 3.38 19.36
CA LEU A 306 9.95 1.95 19.72
C LEU A 306 11.02 1.15 18.97
N ALA A 307 11.19 1.39 17.67
CA ALA A 307 12.23 0.75 16.87
C ALA A 307 13.63 1.07 17.39
N GLN A 308 13.90 2.34 17.74
CA GLN A 308 15.17 2.74 18.34
C GLN A 308 15.41 2.08 19.70
N ARG A 309 14.39 2.02 20.56
CA ARG A 309 14.48 1.33 21.86
C ARG A 309 14.80 -0.15 21.67
N MET A 310 14.08 -0.83 20.78
CA MET A 310 14.31 -2.25 20.45
C MET A 310 15.70 -2.47 19.86
N TYR A 311 16.19 -1.55 19.02
CA TYR A 311 17.52 -1.64 18.42
C TYR A 311 18.66 -1.51 19.44
N LYS A 312 18.47 -0.68 20.49
CA LYS A 312 19.45 -0.45 21.55
C LYS A 312 19.39 -1.50 22.66
N ASP A 313 18.22 -2.06 22.93
CA ASP A 313 18.02 -3.11 23.94
C ASP A 313 18.35 -4.49 23.35
N GLN A 314 19.48 -5.08 23.78
CA GLN A 314 19.91 -6.39 23.29
C GLN A 314 18.92 -7.52 23.59
N THR A 315 18.21 -7.44 24.72
CA THR A 315 17.28 -8.50 25.14
C THR A 315 16.04 -8.48 24.28
N ILE A 316 15.42 -7.30 24.12
CA ILE A 316 14.23 -7.14 23.28
C ILE A 316 14.58 -7.38 21.81
N GLY A 317 15.71 -6.86 21.34
CA GLY A 317 16.19 -7.08 19.97
C GLY A 317 16.45 -8.56 19.65
N GLN A 318 17.06 -9.31 20.58
CA GLN A 318 17.29 -10.75 20.39
C GLN A 318 15.97 -11.52 20.34
N ARG A 319 15.01 -11.19 21.23
CA ARG A 319 13.66 -11.77 21.19
C ARG A 319 12.97 -11.50 19.84
N PHE A 320 13.07 -10.28 19.32
CA PHE A 320 12.53 -9.94 18.01
C PHE A 320 13.14 -10.79 16.88
N ILE A 321 14.46 -11.00 16.89
CA ILE A 321 15.14 -11.86 15.89
C ILE A 321 14.62 -13.30 15.94
N GLU A 322 14.42 -13.84 17.13
CA GLU A 322 13.87 -15.19 17.33
C GLU A 322 12.43 -15.29 16.82
N ASP A 323 11.61 -14.28 17.11
CA ASP A 323 10.21 -14.25 16.67
C ASP A 323 10.08 -14.06 15.15
N VAL A 324 10.96 -13.29 14.50
CA VAL A 324 11.04 -13.23 13.03
C VAL A 324 11.39 -14.60 12.44
N SER A 325 12.31 -15.34 13.09
CA SER A 325 12.68 -16.69 12.65
C SER A 325 11.52 -17.69 12.80
N LYS A 326 10.74 -17.57 13.87
CA LYS A 326 9.48 -18.32 14.03
C LYS A 326 8.48 -17.94 12.95
N LEU A 327 8.34 -16.64 12.66
CA LEU A 327 7.44 -16.15 11.62
C LEU A 327 7.78 -16.75 10.26
N VAL A 328 9.06 -16.85 9.89
CA VAL A 328 9.48 -17.49 8.62
C VAL A 328 9.08 -18.97 8.55
N SER A 329 9.20 -19.69 9.67
CA SER A 329 8.97 -21.14 9.73
C SER A 329 7.52 -21.56 10.00
N GLN A 330 6.69 -20.68 10.57
CA GLN A 330 5.31 -20.96 10.96
C GLN A 330 4.33 -20.37 9.93
N VAL A 331 4.06 -21.16 8.89
CA VAL A 331 3.12 -20.80 7.82
C VAL A 331 1.68 -20.82 8.37
N PRO A 332 0.91 -19.71 8.25
CA PRO A 332 -0.44 -19.62 8.77
C PRO A 332 -1.47 -20.37 7.92
N VAL A 333 -2.69 -20.50 8.45
CA VAL A 333 -3.82 -21.14 7.75
C VAL A 333 -4.64 -20.09 6.99
N THR A 334 -4.97 -20.36 5.72
CA THR A 334 -5.55 -19.36 4.79
C THR A 334 -7.08 -19.15 4.77
N PRO A 335 -7.97 -20.00 5.31
CA PRO A 335 -9.42 -19.85 5.10
C PRO A 335 -9.96 -18.49 5.53
N TRP A 336 -9.57 -17.99 6.71
CA TRP A 336 -10.02 -16.68 7.21
C TRP A 336 -9.38 -15.52 6.45
N GLN A 337 -8.18 -15.71 5.90
CA GLN A 337 -7.52 -14.74 5.03
C GLN A 337 -8.30 -14.59 3.72
N GLN A 338 -8.64 -15.70 3.07
CA GLN A 338 -9.43 -15.72 1.84
C GLN A 338 -10.85 -15.18 2.07
N ALA A 339 -11.51 -15.61 3.15
CA ALA A 339 -12.84 -15.12 3.53
C ALA A 339 -12.84 -13.58 3.75
N PHE A 340 -11.78 -13.03 4.33
CA PHE A 340 -11.64 -11.58 4.48
C PHE A 340 -11.54 -10.88 3.13
N ALA A 341 -10.74 -11.39 2.18
CA ALA A 341 -10.65 -10.81 0.83
C ALA A 341 -11.96 -10.95 0.05
N GLU A 342 -12.65 -12.09 0.16
CA GLU A 342 -13.97 -12.31 -0.45
C GLU A 342 -15.02 -11.32 0.07
N MET A 343 -15.02 -11.04 1.38
CA MET A 343 -15.89 -10.04 2.00
C MET A 343 -15.69 -8.64 1.40
N LEU A 344 -14.45 -8.26 1.09
CA LEU A 344 -14.16 -6.94 0.48
C LEU A 344 -14.36 -6.92 -1.04
N GLY A 345 -14.35 -8.09 -1.68
CA GLY A 345 -14.36 -8.27 -3.13
C GLY A 345 -13.07 -7.77 -3.79
N THR A 346 -12.88 -8.10 -5.07
CA THR A 346 -11.58 -7.94 -5.77
C THR A 346 -11.65 -7.19 -7.11
N ASN A 347 -12.85 -6.86 -7.58
CA ASN A 347 -13.07 -6.20 -8.89
C ASN A 347 -13.31 -4.68 -8.76
N GLY A 348 -12.60 -4.04 -7.83
CA GLY A 348 -12.74 -2.60 -7.58
C GLY A 348 -12.30 -1.74 -8.77
N ALA A 349 -11.29 -2.18 -9.54
CA ALA A 349 -10.80 -1.42 -10.70
C ALA A 349 -11.88 -1.30 -11.79
N GLU A 350 -12.54 -2.40 -12.12
CA GLU A 350 -13.65 -2.49 -13.07
C GLU A 350 -14.82 -1.62 -12.64
N LYS A 351 -15.20 -1.68 -11.36
CA LYS A 351 -16.30 -0.86 -10.82
C LYS A 351 -15.94 0.62 -10.81
N THR A 352 -14.72 0.98 -10.44
CA THR A 352 -14.21 2.36 -10.55
C THR A 352 -14.32 2.87 -11.98
N VAL A 353 -13.79 2.14 -12.96
CA VAL A 353 -13.81 2.57 -14.36
C VAL A 353 -15.25 2.65 -14.90
N ALA A 354 -16.13 1.73 -14.52
CA ALA A 354 -17.55 1.80 -14.89
C ALA A 354 -18.24 3.08 -14.37
N ILE A 355 -17.92 3.50 -13.14
CA ILE A 355 -18.42 4.76 -12.57
C ILE A 355 -17.88 5.96 -13.35
N LEU A 356 -16.57 5.98 -13.65
CA LEU A 356 -15.95 7.05 -14.44
C LEU A 356 -16.60 7.18 -15.81
N ARG A 357 -16.80 6.06 -16.51
CA ARG A 357 -17.43 6.02 -17.84
C ARG A 357 -18.85 6.57 -17.83
N LYS A 358 -19.65 6.14 -16.86
CA LYS A 358 -21.02 6.61 -16.69
C LYS A 358 -21.08 8.13 -16.46
N ASN A 359 -20.16 8.69 -15.67
CA ASN A 359 -20.19 10.11 -15.30
C ASN A 359 -19.52 11.02 -16.34
N TRP A 360 -18.55 10.51 -17.10
CA TRP A 360 -17.79 11.31 -18.07
C TRP A 360 -18.10 10.99 -19.54
N ASN A 361 -18.99 10.02 -19.82
CA ASN A 361 -19.45 9.59 -21.14
C ASN A 361 -18.30 9.20 -22.08
N PHE A 362 -17.57 8.13 -21.74
CA PHE A 362 -16.54 7.54 -22.61
C PHE A 362 -16.56 6.01 -22.66
#